data_AF-A0A6A4ZA49-F1
#
_entry.id   AF-A0A6A4ZA49-F1
#
_cell.length_a   1.000
_cell.length_b   1.000
_cell.length_c   1.000
_cell.angle_alpha   90.00
_cell.angle_beta   90.00
_cell.angle_gamma   90.00
#
_symmetry.space_group_name_H-M   'P 1'
#
loop_
_entity.id
_entity.type
_entity.pdbx_description
1 polymer ?
#
loop_
_entity_poly.entity_id
_entity_poly.type
_entity_poly.pdbx_seq_one_letter_code
_entity_poly.pdbx_strand_id
1 'polypeptide(L)'
;MKTAFVLSIVAVATAAQDKIWPSVLRSIQQTSTASVAVTIDDLNAQKDSSVFDWAKCKGLENEPVLLCNDLTKEEINSLAALPNVQKITNVADSSAPCPLNITPKPTTTAAAPTPSACDKPVEGIDYDGKDIKSTKRSNSDDCCNDCANTPGCVLYVWTQWNDGTCFLKSSAGNSVPKWGVKAAKVTKPAKVIKPAGSCEAAQDNVDYDGNDIKSTKRSNSNDCCDDCANTPGCVVYVWAPWNDGTCFL
;
A
#
# COMPACT_ATOMS: atom_id res chain seq x y z
N MET A 1 0.04 47.17 5.28
CA MET A 1 0.27 46.10 4.28
C MET A 1 1.56 45.35 4.64
N LYS A 2 1.50 44.32 5.49
CA LYS A 2 2.68 43.45 5.76
C LYS A 2 2.32 41.95 5.87
N THR A 3 1.07 41.58 5.61
CA THR A 3 0.53 40.23 5.86
C THR A 3 0.44 39.33 4.62
N ALA A 4 0.78 39.82 3.42
CA ALA A 4 0.65 39.04 2.18
C ALA A 4 1.91 38.27 1.76
N PHE A 5 3.09 38.63 2.27
CA PHE A 5 4.37 38.05 1.80
C PHE A 5 4.69 36.68 2.43
N VAL A 6 4.21 36.40 3.65
CA VAL A 6 4.53 35.15 4.37
C VAL A 6 3.77 33.95 3.79
N LEU A 7 2.54 34.14 3.30
CA LEU A 7 1.71 33.08 2.74
C LEU A 7 2.25 32.49 1.43
N SER A 8 2.95 33.29 0.61
CA SER A 8 3.54 32.80 -0.65
C SER A 8 4.80 31.97 -0.44
N ILE A 9 5.62 32.29 0.56
CA ILE A 9 6.89 31.57 0.82
C ILE A 9 6.61 30.20 1.46
N VAL A 10 5.63 30.13 2.36
CA VAL A 10 5.25 28.87 3.02
C VAL A 10 4.58 27.90 2.04
N ALA A 11 3.73 28.38 1.13
CA ALA A 11 3.09 27.53 0.12
C ALA A 11 4.08 26.92 -0.89
N VAL A 12 5.13 27.67 -1.27
CA VAL A 12 6.20 27.17 -2.16
C VAL A 12 7.06 26.13 -1.44
N ALA A 13 7.35 26.32 -0.15
CA ALA A 13 8.12 25.37 0.64
C ALA A 13 7.39 24.02 0.85
N THR A 14 6.07 24.03 1.04
CA THR A 14 5.28 22.80 1.19
C THR A 14 5.16 22.02 -0.12
N ALA A 15 4.95 22.70 -1.26
CA ALA A 15 4.85 22.06 -2.58
C ALA A 15 6.20 21.48 -3.06
N ALA A 16 7.32 22.06 -2.63
CA ALA A 16 8.66 21.56 -2.93
C ALA A 16 8.98 20.25 -2.16
N GLN A 17 8.46 20.07 -0.94
CA GLN A 17 8.71 18.85 -0.16
C GLN A 17 8.07 17.59 -0.74
N ASP A 18 7.00 17.72 -1.53
CA ASP A 18 6.31 16.59 -2.16
C ASP A 18 7.19 15.86 -3.19
N LYS A 19 8.25 16.51 -3.67
CA LYS A 19 9.22 15.96 -4.63
C LYS A 19 10.34 15.15 -3.98
N ILE A 20 10.54 15.28 -2.66
CA ILE A 20 11.60 14.58 -1.91
C ILE A 20 11.06 13.30 -1.29
N TRP A 21 11.69 12.16 -1.56
CA TRP A 21 11.26 10.89 -0.98
C TRP A 21 11.48 10.81 0.54
N PRO A 22 10.58 10.16 1.31
CA PRO A 22 10.74 10.00 2.75
C PRO A 22 12.03 9.29 3.16
N SER A 23 12.55 8.40 2.31
CA SER A 23 13.83 7.73 2.54
C SER A 23 15.02 8.69 2.46
N VAL A 24 14.93 9.74 1.64
CA VAL A 24 15.92 10.84 1.54
C VAL A 24 15.83 11.72 2.78
N LEU A 25 14.61 12.10 3.17
CA LEU A 25 14.38 12.89 4.39
C LEU A 25 14.87 12.17 5.65
N ARG A 26 14.62 10.86 5.74
CA ARG A 26 15.14 10.02 6.84
C ARG A 26 16.66 9.91 6.80
N SER A 27 17.26 9.79 5.62
CA SER A 27 18.73 9.76 5.48
C SER A 27 19.35 11.05 6.02
N ILE A 28 18.85 12.22 5.63
CA ILE A 28 19.38 13.52 6.06
C ILE A 28 19.05 13.84 7.53
N GLN A 29 18.07 13.16 8.13
CA GLN A 29 17.83 13.23 9.58
C GLN A 29 18.88 12.43 10.36
N GLN A 30 19.46 11.39 9.76
CA GLN A 30 20.46 10.51 10.37
C GLN A 30 21.90 10.95 10.06
N THR A 31 22.12 11.58 8.90
CA THR A 31 23.42 12.05 8.40
C THR A 31 23.34 13.53 8.03
N SER A 32 24.43 14.29 8.20
CA SER A 32 24.46 15.72 7.84
C SER A 32 24.38 15.98 6.34
N THR A 33 24.69 14.98 5.51
CA THR A 33 24.63 15.02 4.05
C THR A 33 24.04 13.70 3.50
N ALA A 34 23.48 13.73 2.29
CA ALA A 34 22.95 12.55 1.61
C ALA A 34 23.27 12.53 0.10
N SER A 35 23.41 11.34 -0.46
CA SER A 35 23.49 11.11 -1.90
C SER A 35 22.12 10.78 -2.47
N VAL A 36 21.71 11.50 -3.50
CA VAL A 36 20.37 11.41 -4.11
C VAL A 36 20.43 11.32 -5.62
N ALA A 37 19.43 10.68 -6.21
CA ALA A 37 19.13 10.73 -7.63
C ALA A 37 18.00 11.73 -7.88
N VAL A 38 18.21 12.67 -8.80
CA VAL A 38 17.27 13.74 -9.15
C VAL A 38 16.78 13.50 -10.56
N THR A 39 15.47 13.34 -10.74
CA THR A 39 14.81 13.18 -12.04
C THR A 39 14.30 14.53 -12.53
N ILE A 40 14.56 14.86 -13.79
CA ILE A 40 14.20 16.13 -14.40
C ILE A 40 13.38 15.95 -15.69
N ASP A 41 12.57 16.95 -16.04
CA ASP A 41 11.68 16.92 -17.21
C ASP A 41 12.38 17.10 -18.56
N ASP A 42 13.51 17.83 -18.60
CA ASP A 42 14.20 18.20 -19.84
C ASP A 42 15.71 17.92 -19.71
N LEU A 43 16.24 17.07 -20.59
CA LEU A 43 17.68 16.77 -20.70
C LEU A 43 18.51 18.05 -20.92
N ASN A 44 17.94 19.09 -21.54
CA ASN A 44 18.61 20.36 -21.77
C ASN A 44 18.80 21.17 -20.48
N ALA A 45 17.98 20.92 -19.44
CA ALA A 45 18.13 21.55 -18.14
C ALA A 45 19.38 21.06 -17.37
N GLN A 46 19.98 19.92 -17.76
CA GLN A 46 21.29 19.49 -17.23
C GLN A 46 22.43 20.45 -17.61
N LYS A 47 22.25 21.25 -18.68
CA LYS A 47 23.28 22.15 -19.22
C LYS A 47 23.11 23.60 -18.77
N ASP A 48 22.04 23.92 -18.04
CA ASP A 48 21.81 25.27 -17.55
C ASP A 48 22.51 25.49 -16.20
N SER A 49 23.73 26.04 -16.28
CA SER A 49 24.56 26.41 -15.13
C SER A 49 24.06 27.66 -14.38
N SER A 50 23.01 28.33 -14.87
CA SER A 50 22.51 29.57 -14.26
C SER A 50 21.51 29.35 -13.12
N VAL A 51 21.00 28.12 -12.98
CA VAL A 51 19.90 27.78 -12.06
C VAL A 51 20.39 27.08 -10.78
N PHE A 52 21.49 26.31 -10.85
CA PHE A 52 22.07 25.60 -9.71
C PHE A 52 23.55 25.28 -9.95
N ASP A 53 24.38 25.34 -8.90
CA ASP A 53 25.78 24.90 -8.99
C ASP A 53 25.83 23.37 -8.96
N TRP A 54 25.94 22.77 -10.14
CA TRP A 54 25.94 21.33 -10.33
C TRP A 54 27.27 20.65 -9.92
N ALA A 55 28.19 21.32 -9.24
CA ALA A 55 29.48 20.75 -8.82
C ALA A 55 29.36 19.42 -8.05
N LYS A 56 28.26 19.22 -7.31
CA LYS A 56 27.97 17.99 -6.54
C LYS A 56 27.17 16.93 -7.31
N CYS A 57 26.73 17.23 -8.53
CA CYS A 57 25.83 16.40 -9.32
C CYS A 57 26.45 16.00 -10.66
N LYS A 58 26.24 14.75 -11.07
CA LYS A 58 26.67 14.23 -12.37
C LYS A 58 25.47 13.67 -13.13
N GLY A 59 25.28 14.12 -14.35
CA GLY A 59 24.28 13.52 -15.25
C GLY A 59 24.70 12.15 -15.74
N LEU A 60 23.72 11.28 -15.94
CA LEU A 60 23.88 10.03 -16.65
C LEU A 60 23.68 10.28 -18.15
N GLU A 61 24.57 9.74 -18.99
CA GLU A 61 24.48 9.93 -20.43
C GLU A 61 23.15 9.39 -20.97
N ASN A 62 22.42 10.23 -21.71
CA ASN A 62 21.12 9.94 -22.32
C ASN A 62 19.97 9.61 -21.34
N GLU A 63 20.14 9.86 -20.04
CA GLU A 63 19.11 9.65 -19.03
C GLU A 63 18.75 10.98 -18.33
N PRO A 64 17.45 11.25 -18.07
CA PRO A 64 17.00 12.46 -17.39
C PRO A 64 17.21 12.39 -15.87
N VAL A 65 18.35 11.83 -15.44
CA VAL A 65 18.69 11.57 -14.05
C VAL A 65 20.06 12.15 -13.73
N LEU A 66 20.12 12.93 -12.66
CA LEU A 66 21.34 13.47 -12.08
C LEU A 66 21.64 12.74 -10.77
N LEU A 67 22.86 12.25 -10.60
CA LEU A 67 23.36 11.67 -9.36
C LEU A 67 24.11 12.73 -8.58
N CYS A 68 23.56 13.15 -7.45
CA CYS A 68 24.14 14.16 -6.57
C CYS A 68 24.66 13.53 -5.29
N ASN A 69 25.88 13.88 -4.90
CA ASN A 69 26.52 13.37 -3.68
C ASN A 69 26.70 14.49 -2.65
N ASP A 70 26.69 14.10 -1.37
CA ASP A 70 27.02 14.99 -0.25
C ASP A 70 26.17 16.28 -0.19
N LEU A 71 24.87 16.16 -0.48
CA LEU A 71 23.95 17.28 -0.40
C LEU A 71 23.42 17.48 1.03
N THR A 72 23.37 18.73 1.48
CA THR A 72 22.70 19.12 2.73
C THR A 72 21.18 19.15 2.56
N LYS A 73 20.47 19.24 3.68
CA LYS A 73 19.01 19.39 3.68
C LYS A 73 18.56 20.62 2.90
N GLU A 74 19.28 21.73 3.04
CA GLU A 74 18.98 23.00 2.39
C GLU A 74 19.23 22.91 0.87
N GLU A 75 20.29 22.23 0.45
CA GLU A 75 20.59 21.98 -0.96
C GLU A 75 19.53 21.08 -1.60
N ILE A 76 19.09 20.02 -0.90
CA ILE A 76 18.03 19.12 -1.37
C ILE A 76 16.67 19.84 -1.46
N ASN A 77 16.34 20.67 -0.49
CA ASN A 77 15.11 21.49 -0.55
C ASN A 77 15.17 22.51 -1.69
N SER A 78 16.35 23.08 -1.96
CA SER A 78 16.55 24.03 -3.06
C SER A 78 16.39 23.34 -4.42
N LEU A 79 16.91 22.12 -4.57
CA LEU A 79 16.68 21.30 -5.76
C LEU A 79 15.19 20.97 -5.94
N ALA A 80 14.50 20.61 -4.86
CA ALA A 80 13.09 20.26 -4.91
C ALA A 80 12.21 21.47 -5.28
N ALA A 81 12.63 22.68 -4.94
CA ALA A 81 11.94 23.91 -5.31
C ALA A 81 12.03 24.24 -6.81
N LEU A 82 12.92 23.58 -7.56
CA LEU A 82 13.05 23.82 -8.99
C LEU A 82 11.86 23.25 -9.77
N PRO A 83 11.31 23.99 -10.75
CA PRO A 83 10.11 23.58 -11.48
C PRO A 83 10.34 22.35 -12.35
N ASN A 84 11.56 22.18 -12.89
CA ASN A 84 11.98 21.09 -13.76
C ASN A 84 12.39 19.82 -13.00
N VAL A 85 12.48 19.86 -11.67
CA VAL A 85 12.73 18.67 -10.84
C VAL A 85 11.40 17.99 -10.56
N GLN A 86 11.27 16.75 -11.03
CA GLN A 86 10.10 15.92 -10.77
C GLN A 86 10.22 15.15 -9.46
N LYS A 87 11.42 14.60 -9.18
CA LYS A 87 11.60 13.64 -8.10
C LYS A 87 13.03 13.63 -7.58
N ILE A 88 13.17 13.47 -6.26
CA ILE A 88 14.46 13.23 -5.59
C ILE A 88 14.35 11.94 -4.78
N THR A 89 15.15 10.93 -5.12
CA THR A 89 15.21 9.62 -4.45
C THR A 89 16.61 9.34 -3.91
N ASN A 90 16.76 8.34 -3.05
CA ASN A 90 18.11 7.87 -2.69
C ASN A 90 18.79 7.27 -3.93
N VAL A 91 20.11 7.43 -4.04
CA VAL A 91 20.88 6.63 -5.00
C VAL A 91 20.78 5.17 -4.55
N ALA A 92 20.34 4.28 -5.45
CA ALA A 92 20.40 2.85 -5.18
C ALA A 92 21.89 2.47 -5.06
N ASP A 93 22.35 2.26 -3.84
CA ASP A 93 23.73 1.88 -3.56
C ASP A 93 23.99 0.51 -4.19
N SER A 94 24.56 0.52 -5.39
CA SER A 94 24.93 -0.70 -6.12
C SER A 94 26.24 -1.29 -5.60
N SER A 95 26.80 -0.74 -4.51
CA SER A 95 28.11 -1.12 -3.97
C SER A 95 28.07 -1.91 -2.65
N ALA A 96 26.90 -2.29 -2.12
CA ALA A 96 26.83 -3.07 -0.88
C ALA A 96 26.14 -4.45 -1.08
N PRO A 97 26.90 -5.57 -1.10
CA PRO A 97 26.35 -6.86 -0.71
C PRO A 97 25.91 -6.76 0.76
N CYS A 98 24.69 -7.20 1.08
CA CYS A 98 24.14 -7.15 2.43
C CYS A 98 25.12 -7.71 3.48
N PRO A 99 25.45 -6.95 4.54
CA PRO A 99 25.78 -7.55 5.82
C PRO A 99 24.48 -7.71 6.62
N LEU A 100 23.94 -8.93 6.61
CA LEU A 100 23.06 -9.41 7.68
C LEU A 100 23.88 -9.51 8.97
N ASN A 101 24.01 -8.43 9.75
CA ASN A 101 24.15 -8.55 11.21
C ASN A 101 23.99 -7.19 11.91
N ILE A 102 22.79 -6.90 12.41
CA ILE A 102 22.66 -5.96 13.53
C ILE A 102 21.84 -6.67 14.60
N THR A 103 22.55 -7.15 15.61
CA THR A 103 22.00 -7.70 16.84
C THR A 103 21.11 -6.64 17.51
N PRO A 104 19.82 -6.91 17.77
CA PRO A 104 18.99 -5.99 18.54
C PRO A 104 19.35 -6.07 20.03
N LYS A 105 19.67 -4.91 20.63
CA LYS A 105 19.77 -4.71 22.08
C LYS A 105 18.38 -4.94 22.72
N PRO A 106 18.28 -5.63 23.87
CA PRO A 106 17.00 -6.12 24.37
C PRO A 106 16.23 -5.00 25.06
N THR A 107 14.90 -4.95 24.91
CA THR A 107 13.95 -4.59 25.97
C THR A 107 12.51 -4.89 25.53
N THR A 108 11.84 -5.63 26.43
CA THR A 108 10.41 -5.94 26.55
C THR A 108 9.80 -6.98 25.62
N THR A 109 9.58 -8.16 26.20
CA THR A 109 8.69 -9.24 25.78
C THR A 109 7.33 -8.69 25.31
N ALA A 110 7.16 -8.59 23.99
CA ALA A 110 5.85 -8.50 23.35
C ALA A 110 5.56 -9.86 22.69
N ALA A 111 4.31 -10.30 22.82
CA ALA A 111 3.82 -11.58 22.34
C ALA A 111 4.22 -11.85 20.88
N ALA A 112 4.46 -13.14 20.57
CA ALA A 112 4.77 -13.60 19.22
C ALA A 112 3.85 -12.95 18.17
N PRO A 113 4.39 -12.40 17.07
CA PRO A 113 3.57 -11.77 16.05
C PRO A 113 2.72 -12.87 15.40
N THR A 114 1.41 -12.78 15.61
CA THR A 114 0.43 -13.46 14.76
C THR A 114 0.78 -13.16 13.29
N PRO A 115 0.77 -14.15 12.39
CA PRO A 115 0.99 -13.90 10.97
C PRO A 115 0.01 -12.81 10.49
N SER A 116 0.55 -11.70 9.98
CA SER A 116 -0.24 -10.61 9.39
C SER A 116 -1.10 -11.19 8.26
N ALA A 117 -2.40 -10.88 8.27
CA ALA A 117 -3.33 -11.27 7.21
C ALA A 117 -3.07 -10.57 5.87
N CYS A 118 -2.09 -9.67 5.81
CA CYS A 118 -1.68 -8.94 4.62
C CYS A 118 -0.17 -9.02 4.39
N ASP A 119 0.19 -8.80 3.13
CA ASP A 119 1.57 -8.52 2.73
C ASP A 119 2.10 -7.26 3.42
N LYS A 120 3.42 -7.10 3.39
CA LYS A 120 4.04 -5.85 3.80
C LYS A 120 3.53 -4.69 2.92
N PRO A 121 3.10 -3.56 3.49
CA PRO A 121 2.66 -2.42 2.72
C PRO A 121 3.76 -1.90 1.80
N VAL A 122 3.41 -1.68 0.53
CA VAL A 122 4.23 -0.97 -0.45
C VAL A 122 3.90 0.51 -0.35
N GLU A 123 4.93 1.35 -0.24
CA GLU A 123 4.78 2.80 -0.17
C GLU A 123 4.73 3.42 -1.56
N GLY A 124 3.96 4.51 -1.71
CA GLY A 124 4.00 5.35 -2.90
C GLY A 124 3.24 4.80 -4.11
N ILE A 125 2.44 3.74 -3.94
CA ILE A 125 1.69 3.10 -5.01
C ILE A 125 0.19 3.13 -4.68
N ASP A 126 -0.58 3.79 -5.53
CA ASP A 126 -2.04 3.72 -5.58
C ASP A 126 -2.45 2.68 -6.63
N TYR A 127 -3.59 2.04 -6.41
CA TYR A 127 -4.23 1.20 -7.43
C TYR A 127 -5.50 1.93 -7.85
N ASP A 128 -5.63 2.33 -9.11
CA ASP A 128 -6.77 3.16 -9.51
C ASP A 128 -8.11 2.41 -9.48
N GLY A 129 -9.13 3.08 -8.93
CA GLY A 129 -10.50 2.58 -8.88
C GLY A 129 -10.71 1.26 -8.14
N LYS A 130 -11.76 0.53 -8.53
CA LYS A 130 -12.19 -0.76 -7.94
C LYS A 130 -12.51 -0.68 -6.44
N ASP A 131 -12.79 0.51 -5.94
CA ASP A 131 -13.18 0.79 -4.55
C ASP A 131 -14.52 0.13 -4.23
N ILE A 132 -14.54 -0.65 -3.14
CA ILE A 132 -15.75 -1.22 -2.54
C ILE A 132 -16.34 -0.21 -1.55
N LYS A 133 -15.49 0.29 -0.65
CA LYS A 133 -15.81 1.31 0.36
C LYS A 133 -14.53 1.93 0.91
N SER A 134 -14.69 2.99 1.69
CA SER A 134 -13.61 3.56 2.48
C SER A 134 -13.87 3.49 3.99
N THR A 135 -12.81 3.45 4.77
CA THR A 135 -12.84 3.49 6.25
C THR A 135 -11.80 4.47 6.77
N LYS A 136 -12.06 5.11 7.92
CA LYS A 136 -11.10 6.03 8.56
C LYS A 136 -10.17 5.25 9.49
N ARG A 137 -8.86 5.34 9.27
CA ARG A 137 -7.81 4.72 10.08
C ARG A 137 -6.58 5.61 10.14
N SER A 138 -6.07 5.84 11.34
CA SER A 138 -4.86 6.64 11.56
C SER A 138 -3.58 5.93 11.10
N ASN A 139 -3.58 4.60 11.03
CA ASN A 139 -2.43 3.80 10.61
C ASN A 139 -2.78 2.86 9.45
N SER A 140 -1.84 2.66 8.52
CA SER A 140 -2.04 1.81 7.34
C SER A 140 -2.22 0.33 7.67
N ASP A 141 -1.67 -0.13 8.80
CA ASP A 141 -1.76 -1.55 9.17
C ASP A 141 -3.19 -1.92 9.60
N ASP A 142 -3.97 -0.95 10.09
CA ASP A 142 -5.36 -1.18 10.47
C ASP A 142 -6.26 -1.42 9.24
N CYS A 143 -5.85 -0.92 8.06
CA CYS A 143 -6.55 -1.18 6.81
C CYS A 143 -6.53 -2.66 6.41
N CYS A 144 -5.52 -3.41 6.87
CA CYS A 144 -5.44 -4.85 6.61
C CYS A 144 -6.66 -5.56 7.21
N ASN A 145 -7.00 -5.24 8.46
CA ASN A 145 -8.15 -5.83 9.13
C ASN A 145 -9.47 -5.39 8.48
N ASP A 146 -9.57 -4.14 8.06
CA ASP A 146 -10.77 -3.64 7.38
C ASP A 146 -11.02 -4.36 6.05
N CYS A 147 -9.96 -4.57 5.25
CA CYS A 147 -10.04 -5.33 4.02
C CYS A 147 -10.32 -6.81 4.28
N ALA A 148 -9.61 -7.42 5.25
CA ALA A 148 -9.81 -8.81 5.65
C ALA A 148 -11.21 -9.09 6.22
N ASN A 149 -11.98 -8.09 6.62
CA ASN A 149 -13.37 -8.25 7.07
C ASN A 149 -14.40 -7.71 6.06
N THR A 150 -13.96 -7.33 4.86
CA THR A 150 -14.84 -6.81 3.81
C THR A 150 -14.95 -7.85 2.69
N PRO A 151 -16.13 -8.47 2.50
CA PRO A 151 -16.34 -9.43 1.42
C PRO A 151 -15.94 -8.86 0.06
N GLY A 152 -15.15 -9.63 -0.69
CA GLY A 152 -14.64 -9.25 -2.00
C GLY A 152 -13.42 -8.30 -1.96
N CYS A 153 -12.93 -7.88 -0.79
CA CYS A 153 -11.73 -7.04 -0.72
C CYS A 153 -10.45 -7.89 -0.88
N VAL A 154 -9.58 -7.49 -1.80
CA VAL A 154 -8.31 -8.19 -2.09
C VAL A 154 -7.08 -7.35 -1.79
N LEU A 155 -7.24 -6.03 -1.73
CA LEU A 155 -6.18 -5.09 -1.33
C LEU A 155 -6.78 -3.81 -0.77
N TYR A 156 -5.96 -3.05 -0.05
CA TYR A 156 -6.30 -1.70 0.37
C TYR A 156 -5.26 -0.69 -0.12
N VAL A 157 -5.68 0.57 -0.22
CA VAL A 157 -4.79 1.73 -0.34
C VAL A 157 -5.11 2.69 0.80
N TRP A 158 -4.18 2.87 1.73
CA TRP A 158 -4.25 3.89 2.76
C TRP A 158 -3.70 5.21 2.24
N THR A 159 -4.37 6.32 2.58
CA THR A 159 -3.94 7.68 2.23
C THR A 159 -4.01 8.56 3.47
N GLN A 160 -3.25 9.65 3.50
CA GLN A 160 -3.30 10.65 4.60
C GLN A 160 -4.58 11.52 4.59
N TRP A 161 -5.46 11.33 3.61
CA TRP A 161 -6.70 12.09 3.49
C TRP A 161 -7.58 11.89 4.74
N ASN A 162 -8.14 12.99 5.27
CA ASN A 162 -8.99 13.03 6.46
C ASN A 162 -8.41 12.34 7.71
N ASP A 163 -7.15 12.64 8.03
CA ASP A 163 -6.38 12.03 9.13
C ASP A 163 -6.17 10.51 8.97
N GLY A 164 -6.20 10.04 7.72
CA GLY A 164 -5.99 8.65 7.38
C GLY A 164 -7.26 7.95 6.91
N THR A 165 -7.26 7.50 5.66
CA THR A 165 -8.38 6.80 5.02
C THR A 165 -7.87 5.56 4.30
N CYS A 166 -8.48 4.40 4.58
CA CYS A 166 -8.31 3.17 3.81
C CYS A 166 -9.35 3.12 2.69
N PHE A 167 -8.90 2.92 1.47
CA PHE A 167 -9.73 2.61 0.32
C PHE A 167 -9.62 1.11 0.04
N LEU A 168 -10.71 0.39 0.28
CA LEU A 168 -10.78 -1.07 0.19
C LEU A 168 -11.18 -1.46 -1.24
N LYS A 169 -10.42 -2.34 -1.89
CA LYS A 169 -10.55 -2.59 -3.33
C LYS A 169 -10.82 -4.05 -3.65
N SER A 170 -11.65 -4.24 -4.67
CA SER A 170 -12.10 -5.55 -5.17
C SER A 170 -11.10 -6.24 -6.08
N SER A 171 -10.20 -5.48 -6.72
CA SER A 171 -9.09 -6.00 -7.51
C SER A 171 -7.94 -5.00 -7.56
N ALA A 172 -6.74 -5.45 -7.96
CA ALA A 172 -5.67 -4.54 -8.37
C ALA A 172 -6.06 -3.89 -9.70
N GLY A 173 -6.27 -2.57 -9.68
CA GLY A 173 -6.32 -1.74 -10.89
C GLY A 173 -4.92 -1.50 -11.46
N ASN A 174 -4.77 -0.44 -12.25
CA ASN A 174 -3.46 0.04 -12.67
C ASN A 174 -2.70 0.57 -11.44
N SER A 175 -1.44 0.16 -11.33
CA SER A 175 -0.52 0.70 -10.33
C SER A 175 -0.07 2.09 -10.78
N VAL A 176 -0.44 3.11 -10.01
CA VAL A 176 -0.08 4.51 -10.26
C VAL A 176 0.80 5.00 -9.11
N PRO A 177 2.00 5.55 -9.38
CA PRO A 177 2.80 6.20 -8.36
C PRO A 177 2.03 7.38 -7.75
N LYS A 178 1.87 7.39 -6.43
CA LYS A 178 1.14 8.45 -5.71
C LYS A 178 1.76 8.73 -4.35
N TRP A 179 2.00 10.00 -4.06
CA TRP A 179 2.64 10.40 -2.80
C TRP A 179 1.76 10.11 -1.58
N GLY A 180 2.40 9.73 -0.46
CA GLY A 180 1.75 9.61 0.84
C GLY A 180 0.79 8.44 1.00
N VAL A 181 0.70 7.54 0.01
CA VAL A 181 -0.16 6.36 0.07
C VAL A 181 0.63 5.10 0.41
N LYS A 182 -0.07 4.13 1.01
CA LYS A 182 0.47 2.81 1.32
C LYS A 182 -0.53 1.75 0.89
N ALA A 183 -0.11 0.76 0.12
CA ALA A 183 -0.99 -0.29 -0.36
C ALA A 183 -0.48 -1.66 0.04
N ALA A 184 -1.38 -2.56 0.42
CA ALA A 184 -1.02 -3.96 0.66
C ALA A 184 -2.14 -4.89 0.18
N LYS A 185 -1.73 -6.06 -0.31
CA LYS A 185 -2.64 -7.16 -0.64
C LYS A 185 -2.95 -7.95 0.61
N VAL A 186 -4.17 -8.47 0.68
CA VAL A 186 -4.56 -9.40 1.73
C VAL A 186 -4.15 -10.81 1.30
N THR A 187 -3.33 -11.48 2.11
CA THR A 187 -2.78 -12.81 1.81
C THR A 187 -3.73 -13.94 2.20
N LYS A 188 -4.71 -13.61 3.04
CA LYS A 188 -5.84 -14.49 3.38
C LYS A 188 -7.12 -13.86 2.82
N PRO A 189 -7.94 -14.57 2.02
CA PRO A 189 -9.22 -14.02 1.59
C PRO A 189 -10.01 -13.55 2.80
N ALA A 190 -10.74 -12.44 2.63
CA ALA A 190 -11.49 -11.82 3.70
C ALA A 190 -12.26 -12.89 4.51
N LYS A 191 -12.12 -12.88 5.83
CA LYS A 191 -13.03 -13.60 6.71
C LYS A 191 -14.42 -13.11 6.32
N VAL A 192 -15.23 -13.98 5.74
CA VAL A 192 -16.63 -13.69 5.47
C VAL A 192 -17.29 -13.55 6.83
N ILE A 193 -17.26 -12.34 7.40
CA ILE A 193 -18.14 -11.97 8.48
C ILE A 193 -19.40 -11.47 7.79
N LYS A 194 -20.33 -12.37 7.49
CA LYS A 194 -21.71 -11.97 7.21
C LYS A 194 -22.58 -12.26 8.44
N PRO A 195 -23.61 -11.40 8.65
CA PRO A 195 -24.43 -11.41 9.84
C PRO A 195 -25.09 -12.76 10.00
N ALA A 196 -25.27 -13.20 11.25
CA ALA A 196 -26.03 -14.41 11.53
C ALA A 196 -27.35 -14.40 10.73
N GLY A 197 -27.48 -15.34 9.78
CA GLY A 197 -28.71 -15.52 8.98
C GLY A 197 -28.69 -15.06 7.51
N SER A 198 -27.55 -15.06 6.79
CA SER A 198 -27.54 -14.66 5.36
C SER A 198 -28.00 -15.73 4.36
N CYS A 199 -28.33 -16.93 4.81
CA CYS A 199 -28.98 -17.94 3.97
C CYS A 199 -30.48 -17.95 4.25
N GLU A 200 -31.26 -18.15 3.20
CA GLU A 200 -32.67 -18.50 3.35
C GLU A 200 -32.77 -19.83 4.10
N ALA A 201 -33.93 -20.07 4.72
CA ALA A 201 -34.18 -21.34 5.39
C ALA A 201 -34.02 -22.48 4.38
N ALA A 202 -33.28 -23.52 4.77
CA ALA A 202 -33.13 -24.71 3.95
C ALA A 202 -34.52 -25.30 3.62
N GLN A 203 -34.71 -25.68 2.37
CA GLN A 203 -35.91 -26.36 1.94
C GLN A 203 -35.76 -27.86 2.23
N ASP A 204 -36.71 -28.44 2.94
CA ASP A 204 -36.70 -29.87 3.24
C ASP A 204 -36.91 -30.69 1.97
N ASN A 205 -36.09 -31.73 1.78
CA ASN A 205 -36.20 -32.72 0.70
C ASN A 205 -36.09 -32.14 -0.73
N VAL A 206 -35.30 -31.07 -0.90
CA VAL A 206 -35.00 -30.49 -2.21
C VAL A 206 -33.54 -30.72 -2.57
N ASP A 207 -33.31 -31.20 -3.80
CA ASP A 207 -31.99 -31.41 -4.38
C ASP A 207 -31.90 -30.71 -5.74
N TYR A 208 -30.71 -30.20 -6.07
CA TYR A 208 -30.40 -29.46 -7.30
C TYR A 208 -29.32 -30.21 -8.09
N ASP A 209 -29.70 -31.37 -8.63
CA ASP A 209 -28.79 -32.34 -9.24
C ASP A 209 -27.84 -31.76 -10.32
N GLY A 210 -26.60 -32.26 -10.33
CA GLY A 210 -25.65 -32.07 -11.42
C GLY A 210 -24.85 -30.76 -11.43
N ASN A 211 -24.90 -29.97 -10.36
CA ASN A 211 -24.23 -28.65 -10.29
C ASN A 211 -23.21 -28.50 -9.15
N ASP A 212 -22.86 -29.59 -8.48
CA ASP A 212 -21.93 -29.54 -7.34
C ASP A 212 -20.53 -29.13 -7.79
N ILE A 213 -20.07 -27.97 -7.34
CA ILE A 213 -18.71 -27.48 -7.55
C ILE A 213 -17.76 -27.95 -6.45
N LYS A 214 -18.30 -28.37 -5.30
CA LYS A 214 -17.53 -28.86 -4.16
C LYS A 214 -18.42 -29.59 -3.15
N SER A 215 -17.83 -30.52 -2.40
CA SER A 215 -18.47 -31.16 -1.24
C SER A 215 -17.67 -30.99 0.04
N THR A 216 -18.33 -30.80 1.18
CA THR A 216 -17.73 -30.72 2.52
C THR A 216 -18.47 -31.60 3.52
N LYS A 217 -17.81 -31.99 4.62
CA LYS A 217 -18.41 -32.80 5.70
C LYS A 217 -18.92 -31.92 6.84
N ARG A 218 -20.22 -32.05 7.14
CA ARG A 218 -20.91 -31.34 8.22
C ARG A 218 -21.99 -32.21 8.83
N SER A 219 -21.97 -32.33 10.16
CA SER A 219 -22.99 -33.05 10.92
C SER A 219 -24.32 -32.30 11.02
N ASN A 220 -24.35 -31.00 10.67
CA ASN A 220 -25.53 -30.15 10.71
C ASN A 220 -25.68 -29.39 9.38
N SER A 221 -26.90 -29.35 8.84
CA SER A 221 -27.23 -28.63 7.60
C SER A 221 -27.02 -27.11 7.70
N ASN A 222 -27.10 -26.54 8.90
CA ASN A 222 -26.89 -25.11 9.12
C ASN A 222 -25.46 -24.66 8.79
N ASP A 223 -24.50 -25.57 8.87
CA ASP A 223 -23.10 -25.27 8.59
C ASP A 223 -22.81 -25.19 7.07
N CYS A 224 -23.70 -25.72 6.23
CA CYS A 224 -23.52 -25.71 4.77
C CYS A 224 -23.67 -24.30 4.17
N CYS A 225 -24.46 -23.45 4.82
CA CYS A 225 -24.58 -22.05 4.45
C CYS A 225 -23.22 -21.36 4.45
N ASP A 226 -22.44 -21.58 5.51
CA ASP A 226 -21.11 -21.01 5.65
C ASP A 226 -20.14 -21.61 4.63
N ASP A 227 -20.23 -22.92 4.38
CA ASP A 227 -19.39 -23.59 3.38
C ASP A 227 -19.63 -23.03 1.96
N CYS A 228 -20.89 -22.81 1.59
CA CYS A 228 -21.25 -22.16 0.33
C CYS A 228 -20.78 -20.72 0.28
N ALA A 229 -21.06 -19.92 1.31
CA ALA A 229 -20.66 -18.52 1.37
C ALA A 229 -19.14 -18.32 1.25
N ASN A 230 -18.35 -19.30 1.68
CA ASN A 230 -16.88 -19.31 1.59
C ASN A 230 -16.33 -19.95 0.30
N THR A 231 -17.19 -20.39 -0.62
CA THR A 231 -16.78 -21.04 -1.87
C THR A 231 -17.11 -20.13 -3.06
N PRO A 232 -16.09 -19.54 -3.72
CA PRO A 232 -16.31 -18.70 -4.89
C PRO A 232 -17.12 -19.44 -5.97
N GLY A 233 -18.21 -18.84 -6.42
CA GLY A 233 -19.11 -19.44 -7.40
C GLY A 233 -20.26 -20.27 -6.81
N CYS A 234 -20.28 -20.50 -5.49
CA CYS A 234 -21.42 -21.16 -4.85
C CYS A 234 -22.60 -20.18 -4.74
N VAL A 235 -23.78 -20.65 -5.14
CA VAL A 235 -25.04 -19.89 -5.11
C VAL A 235 -26.14 -20.59 -4.32
N VAL A 236 -26.02 -21.91 -4.11
CA VAL A 236 -26.95 -22.76 -3.36
C VAL A 236 -26.17 -23.87 -2.67
N TYR A 237 -26.70 -24.45 -1.60
CA TYR A 237 -26.16 -25.67 -1.04
C TYR A 237 -27.26 -26.71 -0.85
N VAL A 238 -26.89 -27.99 -0.86
CA VAL A 238 -27.74 -29.12 -0.48
C VAL A 238 -27.05 -29.89 0.63
N TRP A 239 -27.78 -30.26 1.69
CA TRP A 239 -27.25 -31.14 2.74
C TRP A 239 -27.92 -32.51 2.65
N ALA A 240 -27.10 -33.56 2.67
CA ALA A 240 -27.57 -34.93 2.75
C ALA A 240 -27.04 -35.62 4.02
N PRO A 241 -27.87 -36.42 4.72
CA PRO A 241 -27.47 -37.11 5.94
C PRO A 241 -26.50 -38.29 5.71
N TRP A 242 -26.13 -38.59 4.46
CA TRP A 242 -25.26 -39.72 4.15
C TRP A 242 -23.83 -39.50 4.69
N ASN A 243 -23.23 -40.57 5.22
CA ASN A 243 -21.85 -40.58 5.73
C ASN A 243 -21.61 -39.48 6.77
N ASP A 244 -22.42 -39.45 7.84
CA ASP A 244 -22.37 -38.47 8.94
C ASP A 244 -22.61 -37.01 8.52
N GLY A 245 -23.29 -36.82 7.39
CA GLY A 245 -23.69 -35.51 6.87
C GLY A 245 -22.69 -34.91 5.89
N THR A 246 -23.20 -34.45 4.75
CA THR A 246 -22.40 -33.87 3.65
C THR A 246 -23.12 -32.64 3.10
N CYS A 247 -22.40 -31.54 2.93
CA CYS A 247 -22.84 -30.39 2.14
C CYS A 247 -22.32 -30.52 0.71
N PHE A 248 -23.19 -30.28 -0.25
CA PHE A 248 -22.90 -30.13 -1.66
C PHE A 248 -23.15 -28.66 -2.02
N LEU A 249 -22.19 -28.04 -2.70
CA LEU A 249 -22.11 -26.60 -2.97
C LEU A 249 -22.16 -26.33 -4.46
#